data_AF-A0A090Z0W1-F1
#
_entry.id   AF-A0A090Z0W1-F1
#
_cell.length_a   1.000
_cell.length_b   1.000
_cell.length_c   1.000
_cell.angle_alpha   90.00
_cell.angle_beta   90.00
_cell.angle_gamma   90.00
#
_symmetry.space_group_name_H-M   'P 1'
#
loop_
_entity.id
_entity.type
_entity.pdbx_description
1 polymer ?
#
loop_
_entity_poly.entity_id
_entity_poly.type
_entity_poly.pdbx_seq_one_letter_code
_entity_poly.pdbx_strand_id
1 'polypeptide(L)' 'MSLLATICFIVSLFFLVRAMHLLMFVKQKRSYPPAFWVKKQAMQYISFGGIGLLCTFVFYIFL' A
#
# COMPACT_ATOMS: atom_id res chain seq x y z
N MET A 1 6.29 -0.20 21.67
CA MET A 1 5.66 0.33 20.44
C MET A 1 4.50 1.24 20.85
N SER A 2 4.58 2.53 20.55
CA SER A 2 3.47 3.47 20.78
C SER A 2 2.22 3.03 20.00
N LEU A 3 1.04 3.20 20.59
CA LEU A 3 -0.26 2.87 19.97
C LEU A 3 -0.44 3.55 18.60
N LEU A 4 0.19 4.71 18.40
CA LEU A 4 0.25 5.43 17.13
C LEU A 4 1.06 4.67 16.06
N ALA A 5 2.20 4.07 16.43
CA ALA A 5 3.03 3.30 15.51
C ALA A 5 2.30 2.03 15.04
N THR A 6 1.56 1.37 15.93
CA THR A 6 0.74 0.20 15.57
C THR A 6 -0.40 0.56 14.62
N ILE A 7 -1.10 1.67 14.85
CA ILE A 7 -2.17 2.13 13.94
C ILE A 7 -1.59 2.47 12.57
N CYS A 8 -0.47 3.20 12.52
CA CYS A 8 0.17 3.59 11.28
C CYS A 8 0.68 2.36 10.49
N PHE A 9 1.21 1.36 11.18
CA PHE A 9 1.63 0.08 10.58
C PHE A 9 0.46 -0.71 9.99
N ILE A 10 -0.67 -0.82 10.71
CA ILE A 10 -1.88 -1.50 10.23
C ILE A 10 -2.44 -0.81 8.99
N VAL A 11 -2.50 0.53 8.99
CA VAL A 11 -2.98 1.32 7.85
C VAL A 11 -2.08 1.12 6.63
N SER A 12 -0.75 1.16 6.80
CA SER A 12 0.20 0.86 5.73
C SER A 12 0.04 -0.55 5.14
N LEU A 13 -0.12 -1.55 6.00
CA LEU A 13 -0.36 -2.93 5.58
C LEU A 13 -1.65 -3.06 4.76
N PHE A 14 -2.73 -2.40 5.18
CA PHE A 14 -3.99 -2.41 4.45
C PHE A 14 -3.86 -1.87 3.02
N PHE A 15 -3.16 -0.74 2.85
CA PHE A 15 -2.90 -0.18 1.52
C PHE A 15 -2.02 -1.09 0.65
N LEU A 16 -1.01 -1.74 1.24
CA LEU A 16 -0.16 -2.69 0.53
C LEU A 16 -0.92 -3.95 0.06
N VAL A 17 -1.80 -4.49 0.89
CA VAL A 17 -2.64 -5.65 0.52
C VAL A 17 -3.58 -5.27 -0.62
N ARG A 18 -4.21 -4.08 -0.57
CA ARG A 18 -5.04 -3.57 -1.67
C ARG A 18 -4.24 -3.40 -2.96
N ALA A 19 -3.00 -2.91 -2.88
CA ALA A 19 -2.12 -2.80 -4.03
C ALA A 19 -1.77 -4.17 -4.63
N MET A 20 -1.41 -5.17 -3.82
CA MET A 20 -1.14 -6.53 -4.29
C MET A 20 -2.36 -7.15 -4.96
N HIS A 21 -3.54 -6.96 -4.39
CA HIS A 21 -4.78 -7.43 -4.96
C HIS A 21 -5.02 -6.82 -6.35
N LEU A 22 -4.89 -5.49 -6.48
CA LEU A 22 -5.01 -4.80 -7.77
C LEU A 22 -3.95 -5.26 -8.79
N LEU A 23 -2.71 -5.52 -8.35
CA LEU A 23 -1.65 -6.06 -9.21
C LEU A 23 -1.95 -7.48 -9.71
N MET A 24 -2.53 -8.35 -8.88
CA MET A 24 -2.97 -9.68 -9.33
C MET A 24 -4.08 -9.57 -10.39
N PHE A 25 -5.04 -8.65 -10.21
CA PHE A 25 -6.07 -8.38 -11.21
C PHE A 25 -5.49 -7.89 -12.54
N VAL A 26 -4.44 -7.07 -12.52
CA VAL A 26 -3.71 -6.65 -13.74
C VAL A 26 -3.01 -7.82 -14.42
N LYS A 27 -2.35 -8.70 -13.65
CA LYS A 27 -1.67 -9.90 -14.20
C LYS A 27 -2.64 -10.88 -14.86
N GLN A 28 -3.89 -10.93 -14.42
CA GLN A 28 -4.90 -11.84 -14.96
C GLN A 28 -5.43 -11.44 -16.36
N LYS A 29 -4.92 -10.35 -16.98
CA LYS A 29 -5.30 -9.86 -18.33
C LYS A 29 -6.82 -9.77 -18.55
N ARG A 30 -7.57 -9.42 -17.50
CA ARG A 30 -9.03 -9.25 -17.60
C ARG A 30 -9.33 -8.01 -18.45
N SER A 31 -10.22 -8.13 -19.44
CA SER A 31 -10.58 -7.03 -20.36
C SER A 31 -11.26 -5.84 -19.66
N TYR A 32 -11.70 -6.00 -18.41
CA TYR A 32 -12.36 -4.96 -17.63
C TYR A 32 -12.04 -5.10 -16.13
N PRO A 33 -11.77 -4.00 -15.40
CA PRO A 33 -11.56 -2.61 -15.87
C PRO A 33 -10.21 -2.42 -16.58
N PRO A 34 -10.00 -1.31 -17.34
CA PRO A 34 -8.82 -1.10 -18.16
C PRO A 34 -7.52 -1.17 -17.34
N ALA A 35 -6.61 -2.07 -17.73
CA ALA A 35 -5.37 -2.37 -17.00
C ALA A 35 -4.52 -1.14 -16.67
N PHE A 36 -4.55 -0.10 -17.50
CA PHE A 36 -3.84 1.16 -17.25
C PHE A 36 -4.35 1.88 -16.00
N TRP A 37 -5.66 1.94 -15.79
CA TRP A 37 -6.27 2.60 -14.63
C TRP A 37 -6.01 1.80 -13.34
N VAL A 38 -6.14 0.48 -13.41
CA VAL A 38 -5.85 -0.43 -12.28
C VAL A 38 -4.37 -0.35 -11.90
N LYS A 39 -3.46 -0.28 -12.89
CA LYS A 39 -2.02 -0.11 -12.66
C LYS A 39 -1.69 1.23 -12.02
N LYS A 40 -2.29 2.33 -12.49
CA LYS A 40 -2.11 3.67 -11.91
C LYS A 40 -2.57 3.70 -10.45
N GLN A 41 -3.74 3.11 -10.18
CA GLN A 41 -4.30 3.06 -8.83
C GLN A 41 -3.47 2.14 -7.90
N ALA A 42 -3.02 0.98 -8.39
CA ALA A 42 -2.10 0.12 -7.65
C ALA A 42 -0.80 0.85 -7.30
N MET A 43 -0.23 1.60 -8.25
CA MET A 43 0.99 2.38 -8.02
C MET A 43 0.80 3.45 -6.95
N GLN A 44 -0.35 4.14 -6.94
CA GLN A 44 -0.67 5.10 -5.88
C GLN A 44 -0.76 4.42 -4.51
N TYR A 45 -1.44 3.28 -4.40
CA TYR A 45 -1.55 2.55 -3.14
C TYR A 45 -0.20 2.01 -2.64
N ILE A 46 0.69 1.58 -3.54
CA ILE A 46 2.07 1.20 -3.19
C ILE A 46 2.81 2.41 -2.61
N SER A 47 2.73 3.57 -3.27
CA SER A 47 3.38 4.78 -2.78
C SER A 47 2.85 5.19 -1.40
N PHE A 48 1.53 5.20 -1.19
CA PHE A 48 0.95 5.51 0.13
C PHE A 48 1.35 4.50 1.21
N GLY A 49 1.28 3.20 0.90
CA GLY A 49 1.68 2.15 1.83
C GLY A 49 3.17 2.22 2.20
N GLY A 50 4.03 2.48 1.21
CA GLY A 50 5.47 2.64 1.36
C GLY A 50 5.86 3.88 2.17
N ILE A 51 5.22 5.03 1.92
CA ILE A 51 5.44 6.26 2.71
C ILE A 51 5.04 6.04 4.18
N GLY A 52 3.92 5.37 4.45
CA GLY A 52 3.53 5.07 5.83
C GLY A 52 4.46 4.07 6.52
N LEU A 53 5.06 3.12 5.77
CA LEU A 53 6.10 2.23 6.27
C LEU A 53 7.40 2.98 6.61
N LEU A 54 7.79 3.94 5.76
CA LEU A 54 8.93 4.81 6.03
C LEU A 54 8.67 5.69 7.25
N CYS A 55 7.48 6.28 7.38
CA CYS A 55 7.13 7.05 8.57
C CYS A 55 7.17 6.19 9.84
N THR A 56 6.59 4.99 9.83
CA THR A 56 6.65 4.09 10.99
C THR A 56 8.09 3.69 11.35
N PHE A 57 8.95 3.47 10.35
CA PHE A 57 10.35 3.17 10.57
C PHE A 57 11.12 4.36 11.17
N VAL A 58 10.89 5.58 10.67
CA VAL A 58 11.47 6.80 11.25
C VAL A 58 10.99 6.99 12.68
N PHE A 59 9.69 6.85 12.94
CA PHE A 59 9.14 6.91 14.30
C PHE A 59 9.71 5.83 15.21
N TYR A 60 10.02 4.64 14.70
CA TYR A 60 10.63 3.57 15.48
C TYR A 60 12.11 3.83 15.81
N ILE A 61 12.85 4.51 14.94
CA ILE A 61 14.26 4.86 15.19
C ILE A 61 14.38 6.07 16.12
N PHE A 62 13.49 7.04 16.00
CA PHE A 62 13.55 8.30 16.74
C PHE A 62 12.89 8.26 18.13
N LEU A 63 12.04 7.27 18.41
CA LEU A 63 11.26 7.13 19.66
C LEU A 63 11.60 5.84 20.38
#